data_AF-A0A6G2D6I0-F1
#
_entry.id   AF-A0A6G2D6I0-F1
#
_cell.length_a   1.000
_cell.length_b   1.000
_cell.length_c   1.000
_cell.angle_alpha   90.00
_cell.angle_beta   90.00
_cell.angle_gamma   90.00
#
_symmetry.space_group_name_H-M   'P 1'
#
loop_
_entity.id
_entity.type
_entity.pdbx_description
1 polymer ?
#
loop_
_entity_poly.entity_id
_entity_poly.type
_entity_poly.pdbx_seq_one_letter_code
_entity_poly.pdbx_strand_id
1 'polypeptide(L)' 'MSQDEKLIREQICDVCHKMWQLGWVAANDGNVSVRLDEDTILATPTGISKSFITPEKLVKLNLKGEILEAEGDY' A
#
# COMPACT_ATOMS: atom_id res chain seq x y z
N MET A 1 -12.60 6.10 -7.90
CA MET A 1 -12.18 5.99 -6.48
C MET A 1 -13.14 6.81 -5.62
N SER A 2 -13.65 6.26 -4.52
CA SER A 2 -14.46 7.04 -3.56
C SER A 2 -13.57 8.04 -2.80
N GLN A 3 -14.17 9.06 -2.17
CA GLN A 3 -13.40 10.00 -1.33
C GLN A 3 -12.70 9.27 -0.17
N ASP A 4 -13.34 8.25 0.40
CA ASP A 4 -12.79 7.46 1.51
C ASP A 4 -11.56 6.64 1.07
N GLU A 5 -11.60 6.01 -0.11
CA GLU A 5 -10.46 5.24 -0.60
C GLU A 5 -9.25 6.13 -0.87
N LYS A 6 -9.46 7.36 -1.37
CA LYS A 6 -8.39 8.35 -1.54
C LYS A 6 -7.68 8.65 -0.22
N LEU A 7 -8.47 8.92 0.83
CA LEU A 7 -7.94 9.22 2.16
C LEU A 7 -7.16 8.03 2.73
N ILE A 8 -7.68 6.80 2.57
CA ILE A 8 -7.00 5.59 3.04
C ILE A 8 -5.65 5.41 2.35
N ARG A 9 -5.56 5.65 1.04
CA ARG A 9 -4.30 5.57 0.30
C ARG A 9 -3.26 6.57 0.81
N GLU A 10 -3.67 7.80 1.10
CA GLU A 10 -2.81 8.83 1.70
C GLU A 10 -2.34 8.43 3.11
N GLN A 11 -3.22 7.84 3.94
CA GLN A 11 -2.88 7.34 5.28
C GLN A 11 -1.87 6.19 5.23
N ILE A 12 -1.99 5.27 4.27
CA ILE A 12 -1.00 4.20 4.07
C ILE A 12 0.37 4.80 3.76
N CYS A 13 0.44 5.84 2.92
CA CYS A 13 1.70 6.51 2.59
C CYS A 13 2.33 7.17 3.82
N ASP A 14 1.54 7.86 4.64
CA ASP A 14 1.99 8.47 5.90
C ASP A 14 2.58 7.41 6.86
N VAL A 15 1.90 6.26 7.02
CA VAL A 15 2.42 5.14 7.83
C VAL A 15 3.73 4.60 7.25
N CYS A 16 3.80 4.39 5.93
CA CYS A 16 5.01 3.91 5.25
C CYS A 16 6.20 4.86 5.49
N HIS A 17 5.99 6.16 5.34
CA HIS A 17 7.03 7.15 5.55
C HIS A 17 7.48 7.22 7.02
N LYS A 18 6.56 7.13 7.98
CA LYS A 18 6.90 7.06 9.42
C LYS A 18 7.69 5.81 9.76
N MET A 19 7.27 4.64 9.27
CA MET A 19 7.99 3.38 9.48
C MET A 19 9.43 3.47 8.97
N TRP A 20 9.62 4.07 7.79
CA TRP A 20 10.94 4.29 7.21
C TRP A 20 11.77 5.31 8.02
N GLN A 21 11.19 6.45 8.38
CA GLN A 21 11.85 7.50 9.18
C GLN A 21 12.31 7.00 10.55
N LEU A 22 11.55 6.10 11.17
CA LEU A 22 11.88 5.49 12.46
C LEU A 22 12.84 4.31 12.34
N GLY A 23 13.24 3.93 11.12
CA GLY A 23 14.17 2.82 10.87
C GLY A 23 13.59 1.43 11.16
N TRP A 24 12.26 1.28 11.16
CA TRP A 24 11.61 0.00 11.44
C TRP A 24 11.63 -0.97 10.26
N VAL A 25 11.95 -0.45 9.07
CA VAL A 25 12.11 -1.22 7.83
C VAL A 25 13.45 -0.88 7.19
N ALA A 26 14.15 -1.89 6.67
CA ALA A 26 15.42 -1.74 5.99
C ALA A 26 15.25 -1.86 4.47
N ALA A 27 15.89 -0.98 3.69
CA ALA A 27 15.82 -0.98 2.23
C ALA A 27 14.36 -1.10 1.71
N ASN A 28 13.97 -2.27 1.17
CA ASN A 28 12.66 -2.53 0.59
C ASN A 28 11.75 -3.41 1.46
N ASP A 29 12.16 -3.70 2.70
CA ASP A 29 11.44 -4.59 3.61
C ASP A 29 10.13 -4.00 4.14
N GLY A 30 9.32 -4.91 4.69
CA GLY A 30 8.02 -4.59 5.27
C GLY A 30 6.94 -4.36 4.21
N ASN A 31 5.68 -4.34 4.67
CA ASN A 31 4.52 -3.99 3.87
C ASN A 31 3.45 -3.38 4.78
N VAL A 32 2.60 -2.54 4.21
CA VAL A 32 1.42 -2.00 4.89
C VAL A 32 0.21 -2.38 4.05
N SER A 33 -0.84 -2.86 4.71
CA SER A 33 -2.12 -3.15 4.07
C SER A 33 -3.30 -2.68 4.91
N VAL A 34 -4.40 -2.38 4.25
CA VAL A 34 -5.67 -2.01 4.85
C VAL A 34 -6.77 -2.82 4.18
N ARG A 35 -7.67 -3.39 5.00
CA ARG A 35 -8.90 -4.01 4.52
C ARG A 35 -9.92 -2.93 4.19
N LEU A 36 -10.39 -2.91 2.96
CA LEU A 36 -11.40 -1.94 2.50
C LEU A 36 -12.82 -2.45 2.78
N ASP A 37 -13.06 -3.74 2.56
CA ASP A 37 -14.33 -4.41 2.77
C ASP A 37 -14.13 -5.92 3.06
N GLU A 38 -15.18 -6.73 2.90
CA GLU A 38 -15.10 -8.18 3.17
C GLU A 38 -14.12 -8.90 2.24
N ASP A 39 -13.96 -8.43 1.00
CA ASP A 39 -13.28 -9.17 -0.07
C ASP A 39 -12.01 -8.49 -0.59
N THR A 40 -11.82 -7.19 -0.33
CA THR A 40 -10.75 -6.39 -0.91
C THR A 40 -9.82 -5.73 0.11
N ILE A 41 -8.55 -5.65 -0.27
CA ILE A 41 -7.49 -4.98 0.48
C ILE A 41 -6.72 -4.02 -0.41
N LEU A 42 -6.17 -2.96 0.18
CA LEU A 42 -5.07 -2.19 -0.38
C LEU A 42 -3.77 -2.64 0.27
N ALA A 43 -2.71 -2.77 -0.52
CA ALA A 43 -1.39 -3.11 -0.02
C ALA A 43 -0.30 -2.34 -0.76
N THR A 44 0.83 -2.13 -0.09
CA THR A 44 2.05 -1.68 -0.75
C THR A 44 2.62 -2.80 -1.64
N PRO A 45 3.13 -2.48 -2.83
CA PRO A 45 3.77 -3.46 -3.71
C PRO A 45 5.08 -3.98 -3.10
N THR A 46 5.40 -5.24 -3.39
CA THR A 46 6.65 -5.89 -2.98
C THR A 46 7.85 -5.23 -3.66
N GLY A 47 8.97 -5.13 -2.95
CA GLY A 47 10.23 -4.65 -3.53
C GLY A 47 10.36 -3.13 -3.65
N ILE A 48 9.38 -2.36 -3.15
CA ILE A 48 9.45 -0.89 -3.08
C ILE A 48 9.66 -0.43 -1.65
N SER A 49 10.73 0.36 -1.42
CA SER A 49 11.00 1.04 -0.16
C SER A 49 9.80 1.89 0.29
N LYS A 50 9.51 1.85 1.60
CA LYS A 50 8.42 2.61 2.22
C LYS A 50 8.64 4.13 2.19
N SER A 51 9.84 4.60 1.84
CA SER A 51 10.09 6.00 1.51
C SER A 51 9.55 6.45 0.16
N PHE A 52 9.28 5.52 -0.78
CA PHE A 52 8.90 5.83 -2.17
C PHE A 52 7.46 5.43 -2.53
N ILE A 53 6.67 4.98 -1.54
CA ILE A 53 5.26 4.67 -1.71
C ILE A 53 4.49 5.97 -1.97
N THR A 54 3.60 5.93 -2.96
CA THR A 54 2.62 6.99 -3.27
C THR A 54 1.24 6.35 -3.42
N PRO A 55 0.14 7.13 -3.36
CA PRO A 55 -1.22 6.59 -3.48
C PRO A 55 -1.46 5.73 -4.73
N GLU A 56 -0.84 6.11 -5.84
CA GLU A 56 -0.97 5.49 -7.16
C GLU A 56 -0.24 4.13 -7.24
N LYS A 57 0.85 3.98 -6.47
CA LYS A 57 1.62 2.73 -6.41
C LYS A 57 0.95 1.64 -5.57
N LEU A 58 -0.10 1.96 -4.83
CA LEU A 58 -0.80 0.98 -4.00
C LEU A 58 -1.61 0.02 -4.87
N VAL A 59 -1.52 -1.26 -4.53
CA VAL A 59 -2.17 -2.36 -5.26
C VAL A 59 -3.44 -2.74 -4.52
N LYS A 60 -4.55 -2.86 -5.25
CA LYS A 60 -5.80 -3.42 -4.75
C LYS A 60 -5.84 -4.91 -5.08
N LEU A 61 -6.04 -5.73 -4.07
CA LEU A 61 -6.03 -7.18 -4.16
C LEU A 61 -7.33 -7.72 -3.59
N ASN A 62 -7.76 -8.90 -4.05
CA ASN A 62 -8.71 -9.70 -3.28
C ASN A 62 -7.98 -10.50 -2.18
N LEU A 63 -8.75 -11.19 -1.32
CA LEU A 63 -8.17 -11.99 -0.23
C LEU A 63 -7.38 -13.23 -0.69
N LYS A 64 -7.44 -13.61 -1.97
CA LYS A 64 -6.61 -14.66 -2.56
C LYS A 64 -5.26 -14.13 -3.05
N GLY A 65 -5.04 -12.83 -2.99
CA GLY A 65 -3.83 -12.17 -3.50
C GLY A 65 -3.87 -11.90 -5.00
N GLU A 66 -5.03 -12.02 -5.64
CA GLU A 66 -5.19 -11.67 -7.06
C GLU A 66 -5.33 -10.15 -7.20
N ILE A 67 -4.60 -9.57 -8.16
CA ILE A 67 -4.62 -8.13 -8.44
C ILE A 67 -5.95 -7.74 -9.09
N LEU A 68 -6.63 -6.78 -8.47
CA LEU A 68 -7.83 -6.14 -8.99
C LEU A 68 -7.50 -4.80 -9.66
N GLU A 69 -6.52 -4.06 -9.12
CA GLU A 69 -6.11 -2.74 -9.62
C GLU A 69 -4.65 -2.46 -9.23
N ALA A 70 -3.84 -2.00 -10.18
CA ALA A 70 -2.47 -1.53 -9.94
C ALA A 70 -2.00 -0.61 -11.09
N GLU A 71 -1.07 0.32 -10.80
CA GLU A 71 -0.39 1.10 -11.84
C GLU A 71 1.00 0.55 -12.16
N GLY A 72 1.13 -0.14 -13.30
CA GLY A 72 2.37 -0.74 -13.77
C GLY A 72 2.35 -2.27 -13.75
N ASP A 73 3.49 -2.88 -14.08
CA ASP A 73 3.62 -4.34 -14.16
C ASP A 73 3.97 -4.91 -12.77
N TYR A 74 2.95 -5.34 -12.03
CA TYR A 74 3.07 -6.04 -10.74
C TYR A 74 2.49 -7.46 -10.80
#